data_AF-A0A2V6ARI8-F1
#
_entry.id   AF-A0A2V6ARI8-F1
#
_cell.length_a   1.000
_cell.length_b   1.000
_cell.length_c   1.000
_cell.angle_alpha   90.00
_cell.angle_beta   90.00
_cell.angle_gamma   90.00
#
_symmetry.space_group_name_H-M   'P 1'
#
loop_
_entity.id
_entity.type
_entity.pdbx_description
1 polymer ?
#
loop_
_entity_poly.entity_id
_entity_poly.type
_entity_poly.pdbx_seq_one_letter_code
_entity_poly.pdbx_strand_id
1 'polypeptide(L)'
;MKPWLSLFASIVTLTTSIVLRADTDAEVRARKDALELAGAFANDGFNIRDGHWCGVLRPHDHTLIALNLYAGNQYWFSVGTVEPIKKASITVFDETGKQVTTETYSNEEKAAAGFAPESSGQYFVAIDLLEGEEGSFCLVYSYK
;
A
#
# COMPACT_ATOMS: atom_id res chain seq x y z
N MET A 1 60.06 -26.75 16.44
CA MET A 1 59.08 -27.44 17.32
C MET A 1 57.75 -26.70 17.22
N LYS A 2 56.69 -27.36 16.73
CA LYS A 2 55.28 -26.91 16.75
C LYS A 2 54.61 -27.63 17.94
N PRO A 3 53.70 -27.02 18.73
CA PRO A 3 52.26 -27.03 18.40
C PRO A 3 51.51 -25.74 18.83
N TRP A 4 50.56 -25.24 18.03
CA TRP A 4 49.09 -25.42 18.23
C TRP A 4 48.50 -24.54 19.34
N LEU A 5 47.65 -23.57 18.98
CA LEU A 5 46.46 -23.12 19.73
C LEU A 5 45.67 -22.17 18.79
N SER A 6 44.71 -22.73 18.06
CA SER A 6 43.26 -22.71 18.35
C SER A 6 42.55 -21.49 17.77
N LEU A 7 41.83 -21.78 16.67
CA LEU A 7 40.76 -20.98 16.11
C LEU A 7 39.72 -20.64 17.18
N PHE A 8 39.29 -19.38 17.22
CA PHE A 8 37.93 -19.04 17.63
C PHE A 8 37.37 -18.03 16.62
N ALA A 9 36.81 -18.56 15.54
CA ALA A 9 35.93 -17.80 14.67
C ALA A 9 34.57 -17.69 15.35
N SER A 10 34.33 -16.59 16.06
CA SER A 10 32.99 -16.25 16.56
C SER A 10 32.13 -15.78 15.40
N ILE A 11 31.37 -16.71 14.81
CA ILE A 11 30.28 -16.39 13.89
C ILE A 11 29.11 -15.90 14.75
N VAL A 12 28.89 -14.59 14.79
CA VAL A 12 27.67 -14.00 15.34
C VAL A 12 26.59 -14.13 14.27
N THR A 13 25.73 -15.14 14.39
CA THR A 13 24.54 -15.27 13.56
C THR A 13 23.50 -14.26 14.05
N LEU A 14 23.38 -13.13 13.37
CA LEU A 14 22.31 -12.15 13.61
C LEU A 14 21.00 -12.75 13.09
N THR A 15 20.24 -13.42 13.96
CA THR A 15 18.89 -13.88 13.62
C THR A 15 17.97 -12.66 13.57
N THR A 16 17.73 -12.13 12.39
CA THR A 16 16.67 -11.13 12.16
C THR A 16 15.33 -11.84 12.32
N SER A 17 14.77 -11.83 13.52
CA SER A 17 13.38 -12.22 13.75
C SER A 17 12.49 -11.22 13.03
N ILE A 18 11.93 -11.61 11.89
CA ILE A 18 10.84 -10.88 11.24
C ILE A 18 9.65 -11.00 12.19
N VAL A 19 9.34 -9.92 12.91
CA VAL A 19 8.14 -9.86 13.74
C VAL A 19 6.93 -9.84 12.82
N LEU A 20 6.29 -11.00 12.66
CA LEU A 20 4.96 -11.08 12.05
C LEU A 20 3.97 -10.44 13.03
N ARG A 21 3.62 -9.18 12.77
CA ARG A 21 2.55 -8.48 13.50
C ARG A 21 1.21 -9.02 12.98
N ALA A 22 0.34 -9.44 13.89
CA ALA A 22 -1.03 -9.79 13.55
C ALA A 22 -1.80 -8.53 13.15
N ASP A 23 -2.65 -8.66 12.13
CA ASP A 23 -3.57 -7.59 11.73
C ASP A 23 -4.50 -7.26 12.90
N THR A 24 -4.67 -5.97 13.16
CA THR A 24 -5.61 -5.45 14.15
C THR A 24 -7.04 -5.49 13.60
N ASP A 25 -8.05 -5.50 14.49
CA ASP A 25 -9.46 -5.43 14.08
C ASP A 25 -9.79 -4.20 13.22
N ALA A 26 -9.03 -3.11 13.42
CA ALA A 26 -9.13 -1.89 12.63
C ALA A 26 -8.61 -2.09 11.21
N GLU A 27 -7.44 -2.71 11.05
CA GLU A 27 -6.86 -3.06 9.74
C GLU A 27 -7.74 -4.09 9.00
N VAL A 28 -8.29 -5.08 9.70
CA VAL A 28 -9.20 -6.05 9.08
C VAL A 28 -10.46 -5.36 8.52
N ARG A 29 -11.04 -4.42 9.26
CA ARG A 29 -12.19 -3.63 8.79
C ARG A 29 -11.84 -2.75 7.60
N ALA A 30 -10.75 -1.97 7.70
CA ALA A 30 -10.25 -1.14 6.61
C ALA A 30 -10.00 -1.97 5.34
N ARG A 31 -9.42 -3.17 5.47
CA ARG A 31 -9.19 -4.10 4.36
C ARG A 31 -10.50 -4.62 3.76
N LYS A 32 -11.49 -4.97 4.59
CA LYS A 32 -12.81 -5.40 4.11
C LYS A 32 -13.44 -4.30 3.26
N ASP A 33 -13.38 -3.05 3.70
CA ASP A 33 -13.94 -1.91 2.97
C ASP A 33 -13.18 -1.59 1.68
N ALA A 34 -11.85 -1.73 1.69
CA ALA A 34 -11.01 -1.60 0.49
C ALA A 34 -11.34 -2.68 -0.56
N LEU A 35 -11.52 -3.93 -0.13
CA LEU A 35 -11.89 -5.05 -0.99
C LEU A 35 -13.30 -4.90 -1.56
N GLU A 36 -14.24 -4.38 -0.77
CA GLU A 36 -15.60 -4.09 -1.24
C GLU A 36 -15.58 -3.05 -2.37
N LEU A 37 -14.82 -1.96 -2.21
CA LEU A 37 -14.66 -0.95 -3.26
C LEU A 37 -13.93 -1.52 -4.49
N ALA A 38 -12.85 -2.28 -4.29
CA ALA A 38 -12.15 -2.95 -5.38
C ALA A 38 -13.04 -3.95 -6.14
N GLY A 39 -13.96 -4.61 -5.44
CA GLY A 39 -14.95 -5.52 -6.02
C GLY A 39 -15.95 -4.82 -6.93
N ALA A 40 -16.25 -3.54 -6.72
CA ALA A 40 -17.11 -2.78 -7.62
C ALA A 40 -16.50 -2.66 -9.02
N PHE A 41 -15.17 -2.49 -9.11
CA PHE A 41 -14.44 -2.42 -10.38
C PHE A 41 -14.32 -3.78 -11.10
N ALA A 42 -14.62 -4.90 -10.42
CA ALA A 42 -14.67 -6.21 -11.07
C ALA A 42 -15.75 -6.28 -12.16
N ASN A 43 -16.81 -5.48 -12.03
CA ASN A 43 -17.85 -5.34 -13.07
C ASN A 43 -17.29 -4.78 -14.39
N ASP A 44 -16.20 -4.00 -14.33
CA ASP A 44 -15.51 -3.42 -15.49
C ASP A 44 -14.34 -4.29 -15.98
N GLY A 45 -14.27 -5.54 -15.51
CA GLY A 45 -13.28 -6.54 -15.89
C GLY A 45 -11.95 -6.50 -15.14
N PHE A 46 -11.85 -5.70 -14.06
CA PHE A 46 -10.65 -5.65 -13.24
C PHE A 46 -10.51 -6.87 -12.33
N ASN A 47 -9.29 -7.37 -12.19
CA ASN A 47 -8.93 -8.43 -11.25
C ASN A 47 -8.19 -7.82 -10.06
N ILE A 48 -8.62 -8.15 -8.84
CA ILE A 48 -7.94 -7.72 -7.61
C ILE A 48 -6.61 -8.47 -7.52
N ARG A 49 -5.51 -7.75 -7.29
CA ARG A 49 -4.20 -8.36 -7.06
C ARG A 49 -4.14 -8.95 -5.66
N ASP A 50 -3.52 -10.13 -5.54
CA ASP A 50 -3.06 -10.64 -4.26
C ASP A 50 -2.01 -9.69 -3.65
N GLY A 51 -2.40 -9.05 -2.55
CA GLY A 51 -1.56 -8.09 -1.83
C GLY A 51 -2.40 -6.99 -1.21
N HIS A 52 -1.96 -6.50 -0.05
CA HIS A 52 -2.56 -5.35 0.60
C HIS A 52 -1.50 -4.64 1.43
N TRP A 53 -1.69 -3.34 1.64
CA TRP A 53 -0.83 -2.51 2.48
C TRP A 53 -1.70 -1.89 3.54
N CYS A 54 -1.55 -2.35 4.78
CA CYS A 54 -2.24 -1.78 5.92
C CYS A 54 -1.26 -0.98 6.78
N GLY A 55 -1.78 0.02 7.47
CA GLY A 55 -1.01 0.82 8.39
C GLY A 55 -1.87 1.88 9.06
N VAL A 56 -1.21 2.91 9.55
CA VAL A 56 -1.85 4.04 10.23
C VAL A 56 -1.59 5.31 9.42
N LEU A 57 -2.66 6.02 9.06
CA LEU A 57 -2.58 7.36 8.46
C LEU A 57 -2.54 8.39 9.58
N ARG A 58 -1.62 9.35 9.46
CA ARG A 58 -1.48 10.45 10.41
C ARG A 58 -1.74 11.78 9.70
N PRO A 59 -2.35 12.77 10.36
CA PRO A 59 -2.48 14.10 9.79
C PRO A 59 -1.11 14.66 9.38
N HIS A 60 -1.03 15.26 8.19
CA HIS A 60 0.19 15.83 7.59
C HIS A 60 1.28 14.84 7.18
N ASP A 61 1.06 13.53 7.29
CA ASP A 61 1.95 12.51 6.76
C ASP A 61 1.41 11.91 5.45
N HIS A 62 2.32 11.60 4.54
CA HIS A 62 2.03 10.90 3.30
C HIS A 62 2.49 9.45 3.43
N THR A 63 1.55 8.50 3.36
CA THR A 63 1.96 7.08 3.29
C THR A 63 2.23 6.70 1.85
N LEU A 64 3.50 6.41 1.52
CA LEU A 64 3.94 6.08 0.17
C LEU A 64 4.11 4.58 -0.01
N ILE A 65 3.51 4.03 -1.05
CA ILE A 65 3.64 2.62 -1.45
C ILE A 65 4.26 2.55 -2.84
N ALA A 66 5.40 1.89 -2.95
CA ALA A 66 6.08 1.67 -4.23
C ALA A 66 5.53 0.42 -4.92
N LEU A 67 5.05 0.57 -6.16
CA LEU A 67 4.48 -0.51 -6.97
C LEU A 67 5.14 -0.53 -8.35
N ASN A 68 5.36 -1.74 -8.88
CA ASN A 68 5.79 -1.89 -10.27
C ASN A 68 4.55 -2.02 -11.15
N LEU A 69 4.33 -1.03 -12.02
CA LEU A 69 3.23 -1.00 -12.97
C LEU A 69 3.76 -1.28 -14.37
N TYR A 70 2.91 -1.85 -15.23
CA TYR A 70 3.28 -2.21 -16.60
C TYR A 70 2.41 -1.46 -17.60
N ALA A 71 3.06 -0.88 -18.60
CA ALA A 71 2.39 -0.18 -19.69
C ALA A 71 1.41 -1.11 -20.42
N GLY A 72 0.28 -0.54 -20.85
CA GLY A 72 -0.79 -1.27 -21.51
C GLY A 72 -1.83 -1.88 -20.57
N ASN A 73 -1.55 -1.92 -19.26
CA ASN A 73 -2.55 -2.29 -18.25
C ASN A 73 -3.29 -1.04 -17.74
N GLN A 74 -4.46 -1.26 -17.13
CA GLN A 74 -5.14 -0.26 -16.33
C GLN A 74 -5.18 -0.72 -14.87
N TYR A 75 -5.06 0.22 -13.94
CA TYR A 75 -5.03 -0.05 -12.51
C TYR A 75 -6.08 0.78 -11.77
N TRP A 76 -6.66 0.19 -10.73
CA TRP A 76 -7.42 0.91 -9.71
C TRP A 76 -6.79 0.65 -8.35
N PHE A 77 -6.42 1.72 -7.65
CA PHE A 77 -5.97 1.67 -6.27
C PHE A 77 -7.15 1.99 -5.37
N SER A 78 -7.53 1.09 -4.46
CA SER A 78 -8.68 1.26 -3.57
C SER A 78 -8.23 1.24 -2.12
N VAL A 79 -8.55 2.29 -1.38
CA VAL A 79 -8.28 2.41 0.06
C VAL A 79 -9.58 2.36 0.84
N GLY A 80 -9.58 1.57 1.91
CA GLY A 80 -10.56 1.63 2.99
C GLY A 80 -9.89 2.22 4.23
N THR A 81 -10.64 3.04 4.95
CA THR A 81 -10.22 3.66 6.21
C THR A 81 -11.22 3.34 7.30
N VAL A 82 -10.82 3.47 8.55
CA VAL A 82 -11.72 3.36 9.70
C VAL A 82 -11.68 4.63 10.53
N GLU A 83 -12.78 4.91 11.23
CA GLU A 83 -12.86 5.98 12.21
C GLU A 83 -11.65 5.91 13.17
N PRO A 84 -11.02 7.05 13.49
CA PRO A 84 -11.54 8.42 13.35
C PRO A 84 -11.17 9.14 12.02
N ILE A 85 -10.70 8.42 11.00
CA ILE A 85 -10.50 9.00 9.66
C ILE A 85 -11.86 9.27 9.04
N LYS A 86 -12.06 10.50 8.54
CA LYS A 86 -13.30 10.92 7.88
C LYS A 86 -13.18 11.02 6.37
N LYS A 87 -11.95 11.23 5.87
CA LYS A 87 -11.69 11.33 4.43
C LYS A 87 -10.22 11.07 4.13
N ALA A 88 -9.98 10.20 3.16
CA ALA A 88 -8.65 9.96 2.60
C ALA A 88 -8.62 10.30 1.10
N SER A 89 -7.42 10.58 0.59
CA SER A 89 -7.16 10.69 -0.85
C SER A 89 -6.01 9.79 -1.28
N ILE A 90 -6.03 9.44 -2.56
CA ILE A 90 -4.95 8.72 -3.21
C ILE A 90 -4.35 9.62 -4.29
N THR A 91 -3.04 9.76 -4.27
CA THR A 91 -2.26 10.45 -5.30
C THR A 91 -1.24 9.48 -5.89
N VAL A 92 -1.11 9.45 -7.21
CA VAL A 92 -0.13 8.59 -7.88
C VAL A 92 1.00 9.45 -8.44
N PHE A 93 2.23 8.98 -8.27
CA PHE A 93 3.45 9.61 -8.78
C PHE A 93 4.20 8.62 -9.68
N ASP A 94 4.81 9.14 -10.74
CA ASP A 94 5.71 8.39 -11.61
C ASP A 94 7.09 8.15 -10.96
N GLU A 95 7.97 7.43 -11.69
CA GLU A 95 9.32 7.12 -11.24
C GLU A 95 10.20 8.35 -10.97
N THR A 96 9.83 9.51 -11.53
CA THR A 96 10.53 10.79 -11.32
C THR A 96 9.99 11.56 -10.11
N GLY A 97 8.95 11.04 -9.46
CA GLY A 97 8.24 11.69 -8.35
C GLY A 97 7.24 12.74 -8.81
N LYS A 98 6.88 12.80 -10.10
CA LYS A 98 5.88 13.74 -10.61
C LYS A 98 4.48 13.14 -10.46
N GLN A 99 3.55 13.95 -9.96
CA GLN A 99 2.15 13.55 -9.85
C GLN A 99 1.56 13.32 -11.24
N VAL A 100 0.89 12.18 -11.41
CA VAL A 100 0.17 11.83 -12.63
C VAL A 100 -1.32 12.12 -12.49
N THR A 101 -2.01 12.30 -13.61
CA THR A 101 -3.46 12.46 -13.63
C THR A 101 -4.12 11.10 -13.43
N THR A 102 -5.05 11.04 -12.48
CA THR A 102 -5.81 9.82 -12.17
C THR A 102 -7.30 10.09 -12.20
N GLU A 103 -8.08 9.06 -12.53
CA GLU A 103 -9.52 9.07 -12.28
C GLU A 103 -9.74 8.91 -10.77
N THR A 104 -10.55 9.76 -10.15
CA THR A 104 -10.72 9.75 -8.69
C THR A 104 -12.15 9.39 -8.30
N TYR A 105 -12.27 8.46 -7.36
CA TYR A 105 -13.51 8.19 -6.63
C TYR A 105 -13.24 8.39 -5.14
N SER A 106 -14.14 9.05 -4.41
CA SER A 106 -14.03 9.19 -2.96
C SER A 106 -15.41 9.36 -2.35
N ASN A 107 -15.64 8.65 -1.25
CA ASN A 107 -16.70 8.92 -0.29
C ASN A 107 -16.05 9.13 1.09
N GLU A 108 -16.85 9.13 2.17
CA GLU A 108 -16.36 9.40 3.53
C GLU A 108 -15.25 8.39 3.93
N GLU A 109 -15.52 7.09 3.91
CA GLU A 109 -14.60 6.07 4.45
C GLU A 109 -13.70 5.41 3.40
N LYS A 110 -13.97 5.62 2.10
CA LYS A 110 -13.31 4.92 1.00
C LYS A 110 -12.87 5.88 -0.10
N ALA A 111 -11.72 5.61 -0.70
CA ALA A 111 -11.25 6.33 -1.88
C ALA A 111 -10.62 5.38 -2.89
N ALA A 112 -10.64 5.76 -4.16
CA ALA A 112 -9.97 5.03 -5.23
C ALA A 112 -9.38 5.97 -6.28
N ALA A 113 -8.27 5.53 -6.89
CA ALA A 113 -7.62 6.20 -7.99
C ALA A 113 -7.37 5.24 -9.16
N GLY A 114 -7.87 5.59 -10.34
CA GLY A 114 -7.72 4.87 -11.60
C GLY A 114 -6.57 5.46 -12.41
N PHE A 115 -5.68 4.60 -12.90
CA PHE A 115 -4.50 5.02 -13.65
C PHE A 115 -4.06 3.97 -14.67
N ALA A 116 -3.64 4.43 -15.85
CA ALA A 116 -3.04 3.60 -16.89
C ALA A 116 -1.63 4.12 -17.20
N PRO A 117 -0.56 3.41 -16.80
CA PRO A 117 0.81 3.86 -17.04
C PRO A 117 1.15 3.87 -18.53
N GLU A 118 1.80 4.96 -18.97
CA GLU A 118 2.34 5.06 -20.33
C GLU A 118 3.64 4.26 -20.51
N SER A 119 4.38 4.02 -19.42
CA SER A 119 5.63 3.27 -19.40
C SER A 119 5.66 2.27 -18.24
N SER A 120 6.30 1.13 -18.44
CA SER A 120 6.49 0.15 -17.37
C SER A 120 7.59 0.63 -16.43
N GLY A 121 7.35 0.61 -15.13
CA GLY A 121 8.31 1.13 -14.16
C GLY A 121 7.79 1.11 -12.73
N GLN A 122 8.57 1.71 -11.85
CA GLN A 122 8.16 1.91 -10.46
C GLN A 122 7.34 3.20 -10.35
N TYR A 123 6.18 3.08 -9.73
CA TYR A 123 5.29 4.18 -9.41
C TYR A 123 5.06 4.22 -7.90
N PHE A 124 4.69 5.40 -7.40
CA PHE A 124 4.42 5.60 -5.97
C PHE A 124 2.98 6.02 -5.78
N VAL A 125 2.28 5.29 -4.92
CA VAL A 125 0.91 5.59 -4.52
C VAL A 125 0.97 6.21 -3.12
N ALA A 126 0.67 7.50 -3.03
CA ALA A 126 0.52 8.20 -1.77
C ALA A 126 -0.93 8.12 -1.28
N ILE A 127 -1.07 7.91 0.02
CA ILE A 127 -2.35 7.93 0.70
C ILE A 127 -2.26 8.99 1.78
N ASP A 128 -3.22 9.91 1.76
CA ASP A 128 -3.22 11.11 2.60
C ASP A 128 -4.51 11.18 3.39
N LEU A 129 -4.40 11.61 4.65
CA LEU A 129 -5.55 11.95 5.48
C LEU A 129 -5.97 13.39 5.16
N LEU A 130 -7.17 13.55 4.58
CA LEU A 130 -7.75 14.85 4.26
C LEU A 130 -8.58 15.42 5.42
N GLU A 131 -9.35 14.56 6.10
CA GLU A 131 -10.19 14.96 7.23
C GLU A 131 -10.23 13.83 8.27
N GLY A 132 -10.28 14.21 9.55
CA GLY A 132 -10.36 13.29 10.68
C GLY A 132 -9.09 13.30 11.54
N GLU A 133 -8.93 12.24 12.32
CA GLU A 133 -7.75 12.02 13.18
C GLU A 133 -7.01 10.76 12.75
N GLU A 134 -5.85 10.53 13.35
CA GLU A 134 -5.03 9.34 13.08
C GLU A 134 -5.84 8.05 13.19
N GLY A 135 -5.73 7.16 12.19
CA GLY A 135 -6.47 5.90 12.16
C GLY A 135 -5.91 4.89 11.18
N SER A 136 -6.46 3.68 11.19
CA SER A 136 -6.00 2.60 10.33
C SER A 136 -6.53 2.73 8.90
N PHE A 137 -5.70 2.35 7.94
CA PHE A 137 -6.08 2.23 6.54
C PHE A 137 -5.59 0.90 5.98
N CYS A 138 -6.20 0.47 4.88
CA CYS A 138 -5.66 -0.58 4.04
C CYS A 138 -5.88 -0.27 2.56
N LEU A 139 -4.82 -0.44 1.76
CA LEU A 139 -4.85 -0.33 0.31
C LEU A 139 -4.85 -1.72 -0.33
N VAL A 140 -5.72 -1.91 -1.31
CA VAL A 140 -5.63 -2.98 -2.31
C VAL A 140 -5.59 -2.36 -3.70
N TYR A 141 -5.17 -3.13 -4.71
CA TYR A 141 -5.25 -2.65 -6.08
C TYR A 141 -5.70 -3.73 -7.03
N SER A 142 -6.34 -3.29 -8.11
CA SER A 142 -6.87 -4.13 -9.17
C SER A 142 -6.21 -3.76 -10.50
N TYR A 143 -6.20 -4.70 -11.44
CA TYR A 143 -5.61 -4.51 -12.77
C TYR A 143 -6.42 -5.22 -13.86
N LYS A 144 -6.28 -4.73 -15.09
CA LYS A 144 -6.72 -5.40 -16.32
C LYS A 144 -5.80 -5.11 -17.48
#